data_AF-A0A1Y1K9M6-F1
#
_entry.id   AF-A0A1Y1K9M6-F1
#
_cell.length_a   1.000
_cell.length_b   1.000
_cell.length_c   1.000
_cell.angle_alpha   90.00
_cell.angle_beta   90.00
_cell.angle_gamma   90.00
#
_symmetry.space_group_name_H-M   'P 1'
#
loop_
_entity.id
_entity.type
_entity.pdbx_description
1 polymer ?
#
loop_
_entity_poly.entity_id
_entity_poly.type
_entity_poly.pdbx_seq_one_letter_code
_entity_poly.pdbx_strand_id
1 'polypeptide(L)'
;MAPIQPRLKILSVGGNPVSAFLSWRLQATNACDVTLVWKSGYEHVAQYGISFKSPVFGNERFKPRHVVRNPEDAAHSREGAFDYVVLCVKALPDVYDLAAVIDSVVTPQHTCILVNTTHTLGVEAALEERFPTNVVLSLVSGAELTQLGQSEFEHKGSTEIWVGPASRNSNIPQAIQEDMAQALAMTLSTGQVDCKVSSNIRQQQYERVIGPIAFHPASVLFDTPNHAALLEKVGVKDMISEIIDELLRLADANGCKLAPGFKERTMDEMTKPNLPESIMWQDYTARRPMEIETYLGSPIKLARESQIPIPRIETLYAILHNLNIVNRSRPKPGEGPPPNMMPPGSPISSPQSRSVSQAGHRPMMGGMPNGNGMPPRQPRPRNSSNFGPSGMRRPPQMNGGPPNGYPRPPPSVNGGSRAPSRRGSMDGNDLEEFSHLVLYDDIPEGQEPSLGGDSDIALRERELQLRQRELALREQEMRIRRGPPGPRRGPHPMRNSQQVFDDDDDDDDFFDPIAPTGAP
;
A
#
# COMPACT_ATOMS: atom_id res chain seq x y z
N MET A 1 -4.69 -24.85 -47.75
CA MET A 1 -4.95 -24.34 -46.39
C MET A 1 -5.97 -23.22 -46.50
N ALA A 2 -6.87 -23.07 -45.52
CA ALA A 2 -7.61 -21.82 -45.39
C ALA A 2 -6.63 -20.68 -45.05
N PRO A 3 -6.90 -19.42 -45.44
CA PRO A 3 -6.09 -18.29 -44.97
C PRO A 3 -6.17 -18.23 -43.44
N ILE A 4 -5.01 -18.08 -42.80
CA ILE A 4 -4.95 -17.85 -41.35
C ILE A 4 -5.63 -16.50 -41.10
N GLN A 5 -6.74 -16.49 -40.37
CA GLN A 5 -7.39 -15.25 -39.97
C GLN A 5 -6.42 -14.45 -39.09
N PRO A 6 -6.25 -13.14 -39.33
CA PRO A 6 -5.39 -12.31 -38.48
C PRO A 6 -5.95 -12.31 -37.06
N ARG A 7 -5.11 -12.71 -36.10
CA ARG A 7 -5.45 -12.66 -34.68
C ARG A 7 -5.12 -11.30 -34.11
N LEU A 8 -5.97 -10.82 -33.20
CA LEU A 8 -5.68 -9.64 -32.39
C LEU A 8 -4.54 -9.94 -31.43
N LYS A 9 -3.48 -9.13 -31.46
CA LYS A 9 -2.34 -9.24 -30.56
C LYS A 9 -2.63 -8.41 -29.33
N ILE A 10 -2.72 -9.07 -28.19
CA ILE A 10 -3.08 -8.44 -26.93
C ILE A 10 -1.95 -8.66 -25.94
N LEU A 11 -1.38 -7.56 -25.44
CA LEU A 11 -0.46 -7.58 -24.32
C LEU A 11 -1.25 -7.33 -23.04
N SER A 12 -1.22 -8.25 -22.08
CA SER A 12 -1.74 -8.00 -20.73
C SER A 12 -0.58 -7.71 -19.77
N VAL A 13 -0.66 -6.58 -19.08
CA VAL A 13 0.40 -6.09 -18.17
C VAL A 13 -0.17 -6.03 -16.76
N GLY A 14 0.10 -7.06 -15.95
CA GLY A 14 -0.40 -7.13 -14.57
C GLY A 14 -0.39 -8.54 -14.00
N GLY A 15 0.01 -8.66 -12.73
CA GLY A 15 0.02 -9.91 -11.96
C GLY A 15 -1.26 -10.18 -11.16
N ASN A 16 -2.40 -9.59 -11.57
CA ASN A 16 -3.63 -9.53 -10.75
C ASN A 16 -4.80 -10.32 -11.37
N PRO A 17 -5.90 -10.57 -10.61
CA PRO A 17 -7.01 -11.40 -11.08
C PRO A 17 -7.69 -10.90 -12.35
N VAL A 18 -7.83 -9.58 -12.54
CA VAL A 18 -8.49 -8.98 -13.72
C VAL A 18 -7.65 -9.21 -14.97
N SER A 19 -6.33 -8.95 -14.90
CA SER A 19 -5.37 -9.28 -15.97
C SER A 19 -5.38 -10.76 -16.33
N ALA A 20 -5.35 -11.63 -15.32
CA ALA A 20 -5.33 -13.08 -15.49
C ALA A 20 -6.64 -13.60 -16.12
N PHE A 21 -7.79 -13.11 -15.67
CA PHE A 21 -9.12 -13.47 -16.17
C PHE A 21 -9.33 -13.00 -17.61
N LEU A 22 -9.02 -11.73 -17.90
CA LEU A 22 -9.06 -11.19 -19.27
C LEU A 22 -8.16 -12.02 -20.21
N SER A 23 -6.93 -12.30 -19.80
CA SER A 23 -5.98 -13.10 -20.59
C SER A 23 -6.51 -14.50 -20.89
N TRP A 24 -7.08 -15.19 -19.90
CA TRP A 24 -7.72 -16.50 -20.06
C TRP A 24 -8.86 -16.45 -21.07
N ARG A 25 -9.82 -15.53 -20.87
CA ARG A 25 -11.04 -15.48 -21.68
C ARG A 25 -10.79 -14.97 -23.10
N LEU A 26 -9.82 -14.07 -23.29
CA LEU A 26 -9.35 -13.64 -24.62
C LEU A 26 -8.64 -14.78 -25.35
N GLN A 27 -7.80 -15.57 -24.68
CA GLN A 27 -7.17 -16.74 -25.28
C GLN A 27 -8.19 -17.81 -25.69
N ALA A 28 -9.22 -18.04 -24.87
CA ALA A 28 -10.29 -19.01 -25.17
C ALA A 28 -11.05 -18.72 -26.49
N THR A 29 -11.05 -17.47 -26.97
CA THR A 29 -11.67 -17.10 -28.27
C THR A 29 -10.99 -17.78 -29.47
N ASN A 30 -9.72 -18.19 -29.36
CA ASN A 30 -8.83 -18.56 -30.47
C ASN A 30 -8.59 -17.46 -31.53
N ALA A 31 -9.19 -16.27 -31.37
CA ALA A 31 -9.05 -15.09 -32.21
C ALA A 31 -7.99 -14.10 -31.69
N CYS A 32 -7.48 -14.30 -30.48
CA CYS A 32 -6.42 -13.49 -29.87
C CYS A 32 -5.11 -14.27 -29.75
N ASP A 33 -3.99 -13.61 -30.01
CA ASP A 33 -2.65 -14.03 -29.59
C ASP A 33 -2.26 -13.21 -28.34
N VAL A 34 -2.41 -13.83 -27.16
CA VAL A 34 -2.21 -13.16 -25.87
C VAL A 34 -0.76 -13.33 -25.39
N THR A 35 -0.09 -12.20 -25.15
CA THR A 35 1.20 -12.11 -24.45
C THR A 35 0.98 -11.55 -23.06
N LEU A 36 1.57 -12.18 -22.04
CA LEU A 36 1.39 -11.81 -20.64
C LEU A 36 2.70 -11.29 -20.04
N VAL A 37 2.70 -10.06 -19.53
CA VAL A 37 3.80 -9.51 -18.73
C VAL A 37 3.52 -9.84 -17.27
N TRP A 38 4.33 -10.74 -16.69
CA TRP A 38 4.14 -11.27 -15.35
C TRP A 38 5.46 -11.20 -14.58
N LYS A 39 5.50 -10.42 -13.48
CA LYS A 39 6.75 -10.16 -12.73
C LYS A 39 6.98 -11.15 -11.60
N SER A 40 6.17 -11.07 -10.54
CA SER A 40 6.28 -11.98 -9.39
C SER A 40 5.75 -13.37 -9.76
N GLY A 41 6.45 -14.44 -9.38
CA GLY A 41 6.13 -15.80 -9.81
C GLY A 41 6.30 -16.07 -11.32
N TYR A 42 7.02 -15.21 -12.07
CA TYR A 42 7.24 -15.33 -13.52
C TYR A 42 7.58 -16.76 -13.98
N GLU A 43 8.53 -17.41 -13.30
CA GLU A 43 9.08 -18.70 -13.74
C GLU A 43 8.03 -19.80 -13.67
N HIS A 44 7.21 -19.80 -12.62
CA HIS A 44 6.08 -20.72 -12.50
C HIS A 44 5.02 -20.45 -13.59
N VAL A 45 4.67 -19.20 -13.88
CA VAL A 45 3.70 -18.85 -14.93
C VAL A 45 4.22 -19.17 -16.34
N ALA A 46 5.48 -18.86 -16.62
CA ALA A 46 6.13 -19.15 -17.91
C ALA A 46 6.30 -20.66 -18.14
N GLN A 47 6.52 -21.45 -17.09
CA GLN A 47 6.63 -22.91 -17.18
C GLN A 47 5.26 -23.60 -17.22
N TYR A 48 4.37 -23.32 -16.26
CA TYR A 48 3.16 -24.08 -15.99
C TYR A 48 1.84 -23.38 -16.32
N GLY A 49 1.84 -22.07 -16.60
CA GLY A 49 0.63 -21.28 -16.83
C GLY A 49 -0.06 -20.80 -15.54
N ILE A 50 -1.31 -20.36 -15.67
CA ILE A 50 -2.14 -19.82 -14.59
C ILE A 50 -3.38 -20.71 -14.38
N SER A 51 -3.69 -20.99 -13.11
CA SER A 51 -4.82 -21.81 -12.68
C SER A 51 -6.05 -20.95 -12.42
N PHE A 52 -7.19 -21.31 -12.99
CA PHE A 52 -8.50 -20.73 -12.68
C PHE A 52 -9.49 -21.79 -12.22
N LYS A 53 -10.23 -21.47 -11.16
CA LYS A 53 -11.44 -22.18 -10.72
C LYS A 53 -12.66 -21.34 -11.09
N SER A 54 -13.70 -21.95 -11.68
CA SER A 54 -14.93 -21.25 -12.06
C SER A 54 -16.13 -22.20 -12.10
N PRO A 55 -17.29 -21.85 -11.51
CA PRO A 55 -18.52 -22.63 -11.66
C PRO A 55 -19.16 -22.45 -13.05
N VAL A 56 -18.78 -21.41 -13.80
CA VAL A 56 -19.32 -21.09 -15.13
C VAL A 56 -18.46 -21.70 -16.25
N PHE A 57 -17.14 -21.71 -16.07
CA PHE A 57 -16.17 -22.14 -17.11
C PHE A 57 -15.46 -23.45 -16.78
N GLY A 58 -15.70 -24.03 -15.61
CA GLY A 58 -14.94 -25.16 -15.07
C GLY A 58 -13.59 -24.72 -14.47
N ASN A 59 -12.80 -25.72 -14.09
CA ASN A 59 -11.44 -25.52 -13.59
C ASN A 59 -10.45 -25.76 -14.74
N GLU A 60 -9.66 -24.75 -15.09
CA GLU A 60 -8.71 -24.79 -16.21
C GLU A 60 -7.36 -24.20 -15.78
N ARG A 61 -6.25 -24.80 -16.24
CA ARG A 61 -4.93 -24.17 -16.14
C ARG A 61 -4.49 -23.75 -17.55
N PHE A 62 -4.69 -22.47 -17.88
CA PHE A 62 -4.37 -21.93 -19.19
C PHE A 62 -2.90 -21.46 -19.24
N LYS A 63 -2.27 -21.57 -20.40
CA LYS A 63 -0.91 -21.07 -20.63
C LYS A 63 -0.93 -20.04 -21.77
N PRO A 64 -0.56 -18.76 -21.50
CA PRO A 64 -0.39 -17.74 -22.54
C PRO A 64 0.52 -18.19 -23.68
N ARG A 65 0.32 -17.65 -24.88
CA ARG A 65 1.19 -17.92 -26.04
C ARG A 65 2.63 -17.51 -25.74
N HIS A 66 2.79 -16.35 -25.10
CA HIS A 66 4.07 -15.84 -24.61
C HIS A 66 3.90 -15.30 -23.18
N VAL A 67 4.90 -15.52 -22.33
CA VAL A 67 5.01 -14.93 -20.99
C VAL A 67 6.37 -14.25 -20.90
N VAL A 68 6.41 -13.00 -20.44
CA VAL A 68 7.64 -12.20 -20.29
C VAL A 68 7.71 -11.53 -18.91
N ARG A 69 8.91 -11.10 -18.47
CA ARG A 69 9.09 -10.46 -17.15
C ARG A 69 8.72 -8.98 -17.16
N ASN A 70 9.02 -8.30 -18.27
CA ASN A 70 8.78 -6.87 -18.46
C ASN A 70 8.20 -6.58 -19.87
N PRO A 71 7.66 -5.38 -20.14
CA PRO A 71 7.10 -5.06 -21.46
C PRO A 71 8.16 -4.90 -22.57
N GLU A 72 9.40 -4.53 -22.24
CA GLU A 72 10.50 -4.42 -23.22
C GLU A 72 10.85 -5.77 -23.85
N ASP A 73 10.82 -6.86 -23.07
CA ASP A 73 10.96 -8.24 -23.56
C ASP A 73 9.95 -8.54 -24.69
N ALA A 74 8.71 -8.05 -24.56
CA ALA A 74 7.65 -8.21 -25.56
C ALA A 74 7.84 -7.29 -26.77
N ALA A 75 8.34 -6.07 -26.57
CA ALA A 75 8.67 -5.13 -27.64
C ALA A 75 9.77 -5.68 -28.59
N HIS A 76 10.71 -6.47 -28.06
CA HIS A 76 11.74 -7.14 -28.84
C HIS A 76 11.24 -8.41 -29.58
N SER A 77 9.97 -8.79 -29.43
CA SER A 77 9.40 -9.94 -30.14
C SER A 77 9.25 -9.66 -31.64
N ARG A 78 9.55 -10.66 -32.47
CA ARG A 78 9.44 -10.54 -33.95
C ARG A 78 8.00 -10.62 -34.47
N GLU A 79 7.00 -10.68 -33.58
CA GLU A 79 5.59 -10.86 -33.97
C GLU A 79 4.92 -9.52 -34.34
N GLY A 80 5.57 -8.39 -34.07
CA GLY A 80 5.13 -7.04 -34.45
C GLY A 80 4.29 -6.35 -33.38
N ALA A 81 3.72 -5.20 -33.73
CA ALA A 81 2.96 -4.34 -32.82
C ALA A 81 1.71 -5.03 -32.22
N PHE A 82 1.30 -4.54 -31.04
CA PHE A 82 0.08 -4.97 -30.35
C PHE A 82 -1.11 -4.08 -30.72
N ASP A 83 -2.25 -4.71 -31.02
CA ASP A 83 -3.52 -4.02 -31.26
C ASP A 83 -4.09 -3.43 -29.94
N TYR A 84 -3.94 -4.18 -28.84
CA TYR A 84 -4.39 -3.77 -27.50
C TYR A 84 -3.31 -4.01 -26.42
N VAL A 85 -3.14 -3.04 -25.53
CA VAL A 85 -2.35 -3.16 -24.30
C VAL A 85 -3.27 -3.00 -23.10
N VAL A 86 -3.51 -4.09 -22.36
CA VAL A 86 -4.37 -4.15 -21.17
C VAL A 86 -3.52 -3.90 -19.92
N LEU A 87 -3.61 -2.69 -19.37
CA LEU A 87 -2.80 -2.22 -18.24
C LEU A 87 -3.54 -2.44 -16.91
N CYS A 88 -3.14 -3.50 -16.20
CA CYS A 88 -3.68 -3.97 -14.93
C CYS A 88 -2.63 -3.89 -13.81
N VAL A 89 -1.96 -2.75 -13.67
CA VAL A 89 -1.00 -2.47 -12.59
C VAL A 89 -1.59 -1.52 -11.55
N LYS A 90 -1.07 -1.59 -10.33
CA LYS A 90 -1.49 -0.75 -9.20
C LYS A 90 -0.99 0.68 -9.40
N ALA A 91 -1.88 1.63 -9.67
CA ALA A 91 -1.50 2.98 -10.09
C ALA A 91 -1.00 3.82 -8.89
N LEU A 92 0.30 4.12 -8.86
CA LEU A 92 0.97 4.89 -7.80
C LEU A 92 1.75 6.08 -8.39
N PRO A 93 1.08 7.19 -8.79
CA PRO A 93 1.73 8.35 -9.41
C PRO A 93 2.78 9.06 -8.54
N ASP A 94 2.76 8.84 -7.22
CA ASP A 94 3.77 9.31 -6.26
C ASP A 94 5.06 8.45 -6.27
N VAL A 95 5.01 7.26 -6.89
CA VAL A 95 6.11 6.29 -6.95
C VAL A 95 6.65 6.14 -8.37
N TYR A 96 5.78 6.05 -9.39
CA TYR A 96 6.20 5.82 -10.77
C TYR A 96 5.21 6.38 -11.80
N ASP A 97 5.71 6.67 -13.01
CA ASP A 97 4.88 7.05 -14.16
C ASP A 97 4.19 5.81 -14.75
N LEU A 98 2.86 5.77 -14.66
CA LEU A 98 2.01 4.70 -15.19
C LEU A 98 2.18 4.51 -16.72
N ALA A 99 2.45 5.59 -17.45
CA ALA A 99 2.60 5.56 -18.89
C ALA A 99 3.97 5.00 -19.32
N ALA A 100 5.03 5.30 -18.55
CA ALA A 100 6.37 4.76 -18.77
C ALA A 100 6.43 3.22 -18.74
N VAL A 101 5.52 2.56 -18.02
CA VAL A 101 5.41 1.08 -17.99
C VAL A 101 5.18 0.49 -19.39
N ILE A 102 4.44 1.18 -20.28
CA ILE A 102 4.03 0.65 -21.59
C ILE A 102 4.64 1.39 -22.78
N ASP A 103 5.54 2.35 -22.53
CA ASP A 103 6.15 3.22 -23.55
C ASP A 103 6.89 2.43 -24.65
N SER A 104 7.45 1.27 -24.31
CA SER A 104 8.16 0.37 -25.23
C SER A 104 7.25 -0.48 -26.14
N VAL A 105 5.97 -0.61 -25.82
CA VAL A 105 5.02 -1.52 -26.50
C VAL A 105 3.84 -0.82 -27.18
N VAL A 106 3.58 0.44 -26.84
CA VAL A 106 2.56 1.27 -27.50
C VAL A 106 3.07 1.74 -28.86
N THR A 107 2.43 1.28 -29.95
CA THR A 107 2.71 1.78 -31.30
C THR A 107 1.82 2.99 -31.61
N PRO A 108 2.39 4.17 -31.94
CA PRO A 108 1.62 5.37 -32.23
C PRO A 108 0.56 5.16 -33.31
N GLN A 109 -0.63 5.76 -33.13
CA GLN A 109 -1.77 5.68 -34.06
C GLN A 109 -2.36 4.26 -34.31
N HIS A 110 -1.89 3.23 -33.60
CA HIS A 110 -2.31 1.84 -33.81
C HIS A 110 -2.77 1.16 -32.51
N THR A 111 -1.94 1.12 -31.48
CA THR A 111 -2.24 0.41 -30.24
C THR A 111 -3.32 1.13 -29.43
N CYS A 112 -4.39 0.43 -29.06
CA CYS A 112 -5.35 0.87 -28.06
C CYS A 112 -4.89 0.50 -26.65
N ILE A 113 -4.91 1.46 -25.73
CA ILE A 113 -4.52 1.28 -24.33
C ILE A 113 -5.79 1.08 -23.50
N LEU A 114 -5.89 -0.03 -22.77
CA LEU A 114 -7.02 -0.37 -21.93
C LEU A 114 -6.58 -0.42 -20.46
N VAL A 115 -6.78 0.68 -19.72
CA VAL A 115 -6.34 0.79 -18.33
C VAL A 115 -7.42 0.31 -17.35
N ASN A 116 -7.05 -0.53 -16.40
CA ASN A 116 -7.95 -0.98 -15.33
C ASN A 116 -8.18 0.15 -14.32
N THR A 117 -9.43 0.61 -14.24
CA THR A 117 -9.91 1.70 -13.37
C THR A 117 -10.98 1.23 -12.39
N THR A 118 -11.03 -0.07 -12.10
CA THR A 118 -12.09 -0.67 -11.27
C THR A 118 -12.16 -0.05 -9.86
N HIS A 119 -11.02 0.43 -9.33
CA HIS A 119 -10.93 1.06 -8.02
C HIS A 119 -10.17 2.41 -8.02
N THR A 120 -10.06 3.07 -9.18
CA THR A 120 -9.32 4.33 -9.35
C THR A 120 -10.08 5.32 -10.24
N LEU A 121 -9.77 6.61 -10.10
CA LEU A 121 -10.32 7.69 -10.94
C LEU A 121 -9.18 8.48 -11.60
N GLY A 122 -9.39 8.97 -12.83
CA GLY A 122 -8.59 10.03 -13.45
C GLY A 122 -7.15 9.65 -13.83
N VAL A 123 -6.77 8.38 -13.72
CA VAL A 123 -5.44 7.86 -14.11
C VAL A 123 -5.22 7.89 -15.63
N GLU A 124 -6.31 7.93 -16.39
CA GLU A 124 -6.33 8.00 -17.85
C GLU A 124 -5.64 9.25 -18.39
N ALA A 125 -5.80 10.39 -17.71
CA ALA A 125 -5.28 11.67 -18.18
C ALA A 125 -3.75 11.67 -18.38
N ALA A 126 -3.01 10.88 -17.58
CA ALA A 126 -1.56 10.71 -17.74
C ALA A 126 -1.21 9.86 -18.99
N LEU A 127 -2.03 8.87 -19.32
CA LEU A 127 -1.89 8.06 -20.53
C LEU A 127 -2.30 8.86 -21.78
N GLU A 128 -3.34 9.68 -21.69
CA GLU A 128 -3.76 10.60 -22.76
C GLU A 128 -2.72 11.70 -23.04
N GLU A 129 -2.06 12.22 -22.00
CA GLU A 129 -0.96 13.19 -22.15
C GLU A 129 0.31 12.56 -22.76
N ARG A 130 0.66 11.33 -22.37
CA ARG A 130 1.82 10.60 -22.93
C ARG A 130 1.59 10.10 -24.35
N PHE A 131 0.40 9.59 -24.65
CA PHE A 131 0.07 8.92 -25.92
C PHE A 131 -1.08 9.62 -26.67
N PRO A 132 -0.96 10.92 -27.02
CA PRO A 132 -2.08 11.74 -27.53
C PRO A 132 -2.63 11.29 -28.89
N THR A 133 -1.93 10.39 -29.58
CA THR A 133 -2.30 9.77 -30.87
C THR A 133 -3.00 8.41 -30.73
N ASN A 134 -3.18 7.90 -29.51
CA ASN A 134 -3.64 6.54 -29.25
C ASN A 134 -4.95 6.54 -28.46
N VAL A 135 -5.82 5.59 -28.76
CA VAL A 135 -7.08 5.42 -28.02
C VAL A 135 -6.74 4.96 -26.61
N VAL A 136 -7.19 5.70 -25.59
CA VAL A 136 -7.16 5.29 -24.18
C VAL A 136 -8.61 4.97 -23.77
N LEU A 137 -8.84 3.73 -23.36
CA LEU A 137 -10.09 3.25 -22.80
C LEU A 137 -9.90 2.86 -21.33
N SER A 138 -10.86 3.20 -20.50
CA SER A 138 -10.94 2.71 -19.12
C SER A 138 -11.70 1.39 -19.10
N LEU A 139 -11.23 0.45 -18.28
CA LEU A 139 -11.90 -0.80 -17.97
C LEU A 139 -12.36 -0.78 -16.51
N VAL A 140 -13.64 -1.08 -16.28
CA VAL A 140 -14.20 -1.33 -14.95
C VAL A 140 -14.63 -2.80 -14.90
N SER A 141 -13.97 -3.59 -14.06
CA SER A 141 -14.28 -5.01 -13.87
C SER A 141 -15.49 -5.16 -12.95
N GLY A 142 -16.61 -5.59 -13.51
CA GLY A 142 -17.74 -6.10 -12.73
C GLY A 142 -17.49 -7.47 -12.12
N ALA A 143 -16.58 -8.24 -12.72
CA ALA A 143 -16.38 -9.66 -12.46
C ALA A 143 -15.96 -10.00 -11.02
N GLU A 144 -16.54 -11.07 -10.49
CA GLU A 144 -16.29 -11.55 -9.12
C GLU A 144 -15.05 -12.45 -9.06
N LEU A 145 -13.89 -11.83 -8.88
CA LEU A 145 -12.59 -12.48 -8.93
C LEU A 145 -11.92 -12.51 -7.56
N THR A 146 -11.22 -13.60 -7.23
CA THR A 146 -10.43 -13.76 -6.00
C THR A 146 -9.09 -14.39 -6.34
N GLN A 147 -8.01 -13.93 -5.70
CA GLN A 147 -6.71 -14.58 -5.79
C GLN A 147 -6.57 -15.63 -4.68
N LEU A 148 -6.21 -16.86 -5.05
CA LEU A 148 -5.98 -17.97 -4.12
C LEU A 148 -4.48 -18.20 -3.86
N GLY A 149 -3.61 -17.80 -4.80
CA GLY A 149 -2.16 -17.89 -4.69
C GLY A 149 -1.46 -17.09 -5.80
N GLN A 150 -0.14 -17.16 -5.89
CA GLN A 150 0.66 -16.34 -6.82
C GLN A 150 0.22 -16.46 -8.30
N SER A 151 -0.22 -17.64 -8.74
CA SER A 151 -0.76 -17.88 -10.09
C SER A 151 -2.03 -18.73 -10.08
N GLU A 152 -2.82 -18.63 -9.01
CA GLU A 152 -4.06 -19.39 -8.81
C GLU A 152 -5.21 -18.42 -8.46
N PHE A 153 -6.31 -18.52 -9.20
CA PHE A 153 -7.43 -17.58 -9.14
C PHE A 153 -8.78 -18.31 -9.12
N GLU A 154 -9.79 -17.61 -8.62
CA GLU A 154 -11.17 -18.08 -8.58
C GLU A 154 -12.08 -17.00 -9.16
N HIS A 155 -12.99 -17.42 -10.04
CA HIS A 155 -14.09 -16.64 -10.56
C HIS A 155 -15.39 -17.18 -9.96
N LYS A 156 -16.19 -16.35 -9.27
CA LYS A 156 -17.29 -16.81 -8.40
C LYS A 156 -18.68 -16.71 -9.03
N GLY A 157 -18.94 -15.71 -9.84
CA GLY A 157 -20.30 -15.41 -10.31
C GLY A 157 -20.33 -14.49 -11.52
N SER A 158 -20.36 -13.17 -11.29
CA SER A 158 -20.45 -12.19 -12.38
C SER A 158 -19.22 -12.21 -13.30
N THR A 159 -19.47 -12.10 -14.60
CA THR A 159 -18.48 -11.91 -15.67
C THR A 159 -18.53 -10.51 -16.28
N GLU A 160 -19.32 -9.58 -15.70
CA GLU A 160 -19.52 -8.24 -16.28
C GLU A 160 -18.22 -7.44 -16.36
N ILE A 161 -18.03 -6.72 -17.46
CA ILE A 161 -16.96 -5.73 -17.64
C ILE A 161 -17.52 -4.55 -18.43
N TRP A 162 -17.13 -3.33 -18.05
CA TRP A 162 -17.42 -2.13 -18.85
C TRP A 162 -16.13 -1.56 -19.42
N VAL A 163 -16.18 -1.15 -20.69
CA VAL A 163 -15.08 -0.48 -21.39
C VAL A 163 -15.57 0.82 -22.03
N GLY A 164 -14.78 1.88 -21.99
CA GLY A 164 -15.14 3.15 -22.64
C GLY A 164 -14.16 4.28 -22.35
N PRO A 165 -14.22 5.40 -23.08
CA PRO A 165 -13.35 6.56 -22.84
C PRO A 165 -13.84 7.38 -21.63
N ALA A 166 -12.94 7.69 -20.69
CA ALA A 166 -13.24 8.55 -19.53
C ALA A 166 -13.14 10.06 -19.80
N SER A 167 -12.56 10.44 -20.94
CA SER A 167 -12.37 11.81 -21.40
C SER A 167 -12.77 11.94 -22.86
N ARG A 168 -13.17 13.15 -23.30
CA ARG A 168 -13.34 13.46 -24.72
C ARG A 168 -12.00 13.93 -25.31
N ASN A 169 -11.11 13.00 -25.63
CA ASN A 169 -9.88 13.32 -26.36
C ASN A 169 -10.21 13.94 -27.73
N SER A 170 -9.90 15.24 -27.91
CA SER A 170 -10.22 15.99 -29.12
C SER A 170 -9.36 15.64 -30.33
N ASN A 171 -8.27 14.90 -30.13
CA ASN A 171 -7.32 14.56 -31.19
C ASN A 171 -7.74 13.30 -31.97
N ILE A 172 -8.67 12.50 -31.42
CA ILE A 172 -9.05 11.20 -31.97
C ILE A 172 -10.57 11.17 -32.20
N PRO A 173 -11.06 10.99 -33.44
CA PRO A 173 -12.49 10.89 -33.75
C PRO A 173 -13.21 9.89 -32.85
N GLN A 174 -14.35 10.29 -32.27
CA GLN A 174 -15.14 9.47 -31.33
C GLN A 174 -15.49 8.10 -31.92
N ALA A 175 -15.81 8.03 -33.22
CA ALA A 175 -16.09 6.78 -33.93
C ALA A 175 -14.93 5.75 -33.85
N ILE A 176 -13.66 6.19 -33.91
CA ILE A 176 -12.51 5.27 -33.80
C ILE A 176 -12.39 4.71 -32.37
N GLN A 177 -12.72 5.53 -31.37
CA GLN A 177 -12.74 5.10 -29.97
C GLN A 177 -13.87 4.08 -29.72
N GLU A 178 -15.05 4.32 -30.30
CA GLU A 178 -16.22 3.45 -30.25
C GLU A 178 -16.01 2.14 -31.03
N ASP A 179 -15.46 2.19 -32.24
CA ASP A 179 -15.15 1.01 -33.06
C ASP A 179 -14.15 0.07 -32.35
N MET A 180 -13.09 0.62 -31.76
CA MET A 180 -12.10 -0.17 -30.99
C MET A 180 -12.71 -0.73 -29.70
N ALA A 181 -13.50 0.06 -28.96
CA ALA A 181 -14.19 -0.43 -27.77
C ALA A 181 -15.19 -1.56 -28.10
N GLN A 182 -15.94 -1.41 -29.20
CA GLN A 182 -16.93 -2.38 -29.66
C GLN A 182 -16.28 -3.66 -30.20
N ALA A 183 -15.17 -3.55 -30.94
CA ALA A 183 -14.39 -4.70 -31.42
C ALA A 183 -13.83 -5.54 -30.25
N LEU A 184 -13.27 -4.88 -29.23
CA LEU A 184 -12.84 -5.53 -27.99
C LEU A 184 -14.01 -6.17 -27.25
N ALA A 185 -15.13 -5.46 -27.08
CA ALA A 185 -16.31 -5.95 -26.38
C ALA A 185 -16.91 -7.19 -27.05
N MET A 186 -17.06 -7.18 -28.38
CA MET A 186 -17.49 -8.37 -29.15
C MET A 186 -16.51 -9.54 -29.01
N THR A 187 -15.20 -9.27 -29.02
CA THR A 187 -14.17 -10.30 -28.81
C THR A 187 -14.32 -10.94 -27.43
N LEU A 188 -14.44 -10.14 -26.36
CA LEU A 188 -14.69 -10.61 -25.01
C LEU A 188 -16.03 -11.36 -24.87
N SER A 189 -17.08 -10.94 -25.56
CA SER A 189 -18.35 -11.68 -25.63
C SER A 189 -18.20 -13.08 -26.25
N THR A 190 -17.35 -13.26 -27.27
CA THR A 190 -17.04 -14.62 -27.77
C THR A 190 -16.25 -15.45 -26.74
N GLY A 191 -15.50 -14.80 -25.86
CA GLY A 191 -14.87 -15.38 -24.67
C GLY A 191 -15.83 -15.62 -23.49
N GLN A 192 -17.15 -15.41 -23.68
CA GLN A 192 -18.20 -15.54 -22.66
C GLN A 192 -18.07 -14.54 -21.48
N VAL A 193 -17.44 -13.38 -21.73
CA VAL A 193 -17.38 -12.25 -20.80
C VAL A 193 -18.46 -11.24 -21.20
N ASP A 194 -19.29 -10.80 -20.24
CA ASP A 194 -20.35 -9.82 -20.50
C ASP A 194 -19.77 -8.39 -20.55
N CYS A 195 -19.06 -8.13 -21.65
CA CYS A 195 -18.35 -6.87 -21.89
C CYS A 195 -19.25 -5.85 -22.59
N LYS A 196 -19.53 -4.74 -21.90
CA LYS A 196 -20.42 -3.66 -22.35
C LYS A 196 -19.61 -2.41 -22.66
N VAL A 197 -19.84 -1.80 -23.83
CA VAL A 197 -19.29 -0.46 -24.13
C VAL A 197 -20.12 0.59 -23.39
N SER A 198 -19.46 1.41 -22.56
CA SER A 198 -20.10 2.49 -21.81
C SER A 198 -19.82 3.85 -22.44
N SER A 199 -20.89 4.60 -22.72
CA SER A 199 -20.82 6.00 -23.18
C SER A 199 -20.54 6.99 -22.04
N ASN A 200 -20.53 6.53 -20.79
CA ASN A 200 -20.07 7.28 -19.62
C ASN A 200 -19.42 6.31 -18.60
N ILE A 201 -18.19 5.87 -18.89
CA ILE A 201 -17.47 4.92 -18.02
C ILE A 201 -17.26 5.44 -16.60
N ARG A 202 -17.26 6.77 -16.40
CA ARG A 202 -17.20 7.41 -15.06
C ARG A 202 -18.36 7.00 -14.16
N GLN A 203 -19.54 6.69 -14.71
CA GLN A 203 -20.66 6.15 -13.94
C GLN A 203 -20.23 4.87 -13.21
N GLN A 204 -19.66 3.90 -13.95
CA GLN A 204 -19.23 2.62 -13.39
C GLN A 204 -18.01 2.78 -12.48
N GLN A 205 -17.12 3.74 -12.76
CA GLN A 205 -16.03 4.07 -11.84
C GLN A 205 -16.56 4.60 -10.50
N TYR A 206 -17.43 5.61 -10.51
CA TYR A 206 -18.03 6.15 -9.28
C TYR A 206 -18.82 5.09 -8.50
N GLU A 207 -19.60 4.24 -9.18
CA GLU A 207 -20.29 3.10 -8.56
C GLU A 207 -19.34 2.12 -7.84
N ARG A 208 -18.08 2.00 -8.27
CA ARG A 208 -17.09 1.08 -7.69
C ARG A 208 -16.08 1.72 -6.73
N VAL A 209 -15.86 3.03 -6.79
CA VAL A 209 -14.88 3.72 -5.93
C VAL A 209 -15.47 4.36 -4.67
N ILE A 210 -16.76 4.72 -4.64
CA ILE A 210 -17.30 5.55 -3.55
C ILE A 210 -17.19 4.89 -2.16
N GLY A 211 -17.58 3.62 -2.04
CA GLY A 211 -17.38 2.84 -0.81
C GLY A 211 -15.91 2.74 -0.42
N PRO A 212 -15.03 2.20 -1.30
CA PRO A 212 -13.59 2.15 -1.09
C PRO A 212 -12.92 3.47 -0.66
N ILE A 213 -13.25 4.61 -1.28
CA ILE A 213 -12.70 5.93 -0.90
C ILE A 213 -13.13 6.33 0.52
N ALA A 214 -14.38 6.04 0.91
CA ALA A 214 -14.90 6.41 2.22
C ALA A 214 -14.36 5.49 3.35
N PHE A 215 -14.27 4.18 3.10
CA PHE A 215 -13.92 3.19 4.12
C PHE A 215 -12.42 2.86 4.19
N HIS A 216 -11.71 2.67 3.06
CA HIS A 216 -10.32 2.17 3.11
C HIS A 216 -9.37 3.14 3.82
N PRO A 217 -9.38 4.46 3.54
CA PRO A 217 -8.52 5.41 4.25
C PRO A 217 -8.86 5.50 5.74
N ALA A 218 -10.15 5.43 6.09
CA ALA A 218 -10.61 5.43 7.47
C ALA A 218 -10.15 4.16 8.23
N SER A 219 -10.15 2.98 7.59
CA SER A 219 -9.67 1.73 8.19
C SER A 219 -8.21 1.83 8.64
N VAL A 220 -7.37 2.50 7.84
CA VAL A 220 -5.96 2.78 8.16
C VAL A 220 -5.82 3.84 9.26
N LEU A 221 -6.51 4.98 9.16
CA LEU A 221 -6.39 6.06 10.15
C LEU A 221 -6.83 5.64 11.57
N PHE A 222 -7.86 4.80 11.66
CA PHE A 222 -8.42 4.36 12.92
C PHE A 222 -7.87 3.01 13.41
N ASP A 223 -6.84 2.46 12.74
CA ASP A 223 -6.18 1.19 13.09
C ASP A 223 -7.20 0.04 13.22
N THR A 224 -8.09 -0.12 12.24
CA THR A 224 -9.21 -1.08 12.29
C THR A 224 -9.68 -1.51 10.89
N PRO A 225 -9.32 -2.73 10.44
CA PRO A 225 -9.67 -3.23 9.11
C PRO A 225 -11.13 -3.65 8.97
N ASN A 226 -11.77 -4.09 10.06
CA ASN A 226 -13.17 -4.51 10.02
C ASN A 226 -14.08 -3.28 9.93
N HIS A 227 -14.68 -3.07 8.76
CA HIS A 227 -15.51 -1.90 8.46
C HIS A 227 -16.76 -1.77 9.36
N ALA A 228 -17.33 -2.86 9.88
CA ALA A 228 -18.45 -2.76 10.83
C ALA A 228 -17.97 -2.20 12.17
N ALA A 229 -16.88 -2.76 12.73
CA ALA A 229 -16.25 -2.25 13.96
C ALA A 229 -15.65 -0.84 13.79
N LEU A 230 -15.36 -0.41 12.56
CA LEU A 230 -14.95 0.95 12.22
C LEU A 230 -16.12 1.95 12.39
N LEU A 231 -17.36 1.60 12.01
CA LEU A 231 -18.52 2.47 12.18
C LEU A 231 -18.91 2.71 13.64
N GLU A 232 -18.66 1.73 14.52
CA GLU A 232 -18.93 1.83 15.97
C GLU A 232 -17.97 2.79 16.70
N LYS A 233 -16.96 3.34 16.01
CA LYS A 233 -16.07 4.37 16.58
C LYS A 233 -16.74 5.74 16.56
N VAL A 234 -16.58 6.47 17.67
CA VAL A 234 -17.18 7.79 17.91
C VAL A 234 -16.95 8.75 16.72
N GLY A 235 -18.04 9.16 16.07
CA GLY A 235 -18.04 10.09 14.93
C GLY A 235 -17.60 9.50 13.58
N VAL A 236 -17.13 8.26 13.51
CA VAL A 236 -16.62 7.66 12.25
C VAL A 236 -17.75 7.34 11.27
N LYS A 237 -18.91 6.88 11.77
CA LYS A 237 -20.10 6.67 10.94
C LYS A 237 -20.55 7.94 10.22
N ASP A 238 -20.59 9.07 10.92
CA ASP A 238 -20.97 10.37 10.36
C ASP A 238 -19.91 10.90 9.39
N MET A 239 -18.62 10.70 9.71
CA MET A 239 -17.51 11.05 8.83
C MET A 239 -17.60 10.29 7.48
N ILE A 240 -17.77 8.97 7.51
CA ILE A 240 -17.87 8.12 6.31
C ILE A 240 -19.14 8.43 5.52
N SER A 241 -20.28 8.60 6.22
CA SER A 241 -21.55 9.06 5.65
C SER A 241 -21.39 10.35 4.83
N GLU A 242 -20.71 11.35 5.39
CA GLU A 242 -20.51 12.65 4.72
C GLU A 242 -19.42 12.63 3.64
N ILE A 243 -18.42 11.74 3.72
CA ILE A 243 -17.46 11.53 2.62
C ILE A 243 -18.19 10.94 1.40
N ILE A 244 -19.15 10.04 1.62
CA ILE A 244 -20.03 9.58 0.54
C ILE A 244 -20.81 10.76 -0.05
N ASP A 245 -21.37 11.67 0.77
CA ASP A 245 -22.08 12.87 0.25
C ASP A 245 -21.16 13.87 -0.49
N GLU A 246 -19.88 13.93 -0.14
CA GLU A 246 -18.85 14.67 -0.89
C GLU A 246 -18.61 14.05 -2.27
N LEU A 247 -18.53 12.72 -2.35
CA LEU A 247 -18.35 12.00 -3.62
C LEU A 247 -19.62 11.95 -4.49
N LEU A 248 -20.81 11.85 -3.89
CA LEU A 248 -22.09 11.89 -4.61
C LEU A 248 -22.27 13.22 -5.34
N ARG A 249 -21.95 14.35 -4.68
CA ARG A 249 -21.96 15.69 -5.30
C ARG A 249 -20.92 15.82 -6.42
N LEU A 250 -19.76 15.19 -6.27
CA LEU A 250 -18.73 15.18 -7.30
C LEU A 250 -19.14 14.34 -8.52
N ALA A 251 -19.78 13.19 -8.29
CA ALA A 251 -20.29 12.31 -9.35
C ALA A 251 -21.39 13.00 -10.19
N ASP A 252 -22.35 13.67 -9.54
CA ASP A 252 -23.41 14.44 -10.22
C ASP A 252 -22.82 15.61 -11.04
N ALA A 253 -21.86 16.35 -10.48
CA ALA A 253 -21.11 17.38 -11.19
C ALA A 253 -20.26 16.84 -12.37
N ASN A 254 -19.99 15.52 -12.40
CA ASN A 254 -19.36 14.82 -13.52
C ASN A 254 -20.37 14.09 -14.42
N GLY A 255 -21.67 14.40 -14.31
CA GLY A 255 -22.73 13.86 -15.16
C GLY A 255 -23.15 12.42 -14.85
N CYS A 256 -22.71 11.87 -13.71
CA CYS A 256 -23.05 10.52 -13.27
C CYS A 256 -24.28 10.56 -12.36
N LYS A 257 -25.24 9.66 -12.60
CA LYS A 257 -26.53 9.62 -11.90
C LYS A 257 -26.64 8.32 -11.11
N LEU A 258 -26.27 8.40 -9.83
CA LEU A 258 -26.33 7.28 -8.91
C LEU A 258 -27.77 7.11 -8.41
N ALA A 259 -28.22 5.86 -8.28
CA ALA A 259 -29.62 5.56 -7.97
C ALA A 259 -30.01 5.98 -6.54
N PRO A 260 -31.30 6.26 -6.26
CA PRO A 260 -31.79 6.43 -4.90
C PRO A 260 -31.38 5.27 -3.99
N GLY A 261 -31.06 5.56 -2.73
CA GLY A 261 -30.58 4.54 -1.79
C GLY A 261 -29.16 4.02 -2.08
N PHE A 262 -28.36 4.67 -2.95
CA PHE A 262 -27.00 4.23 -3.24
C PHE A 262 -26.06 4.34 -2.02
N LYS A 263 -26.19 5.41 -1.24
CA LYS A 263 -25.39 5.65 -0.03
C LYS A 263 -25.61 4.55 1.01
N GLU A 264 -26.86 4.26 1.29
CA GLU A 264 -27.31 3.26 2.26
C GLU A 264 -26.83 1.87 1.83
N ARG A 265 -27.07 1.49 0.57
CA ARG A 265 -26.55 0.23 0.01
C ARG A 265 -25.03 0.16 0.04
N THR A 266 -24.31 1.26 -0.22
CA THR A 266 -22.84 1.29 -0.12
C THR A 266 -22.37 1.04 1.32
N MET A 267 -23.03 1.64 2.32
CA MET A 267 -22.72 1.42 3.73
C MET A 267 -22.99 -0.03 4.14
N ASP A 268 -24.13 -0.61 3.74
CA ASP A 268 -24.49 -2.00 4.00
C ASP A 268 -23.53 -2.97 3.29
N GLU A 269 -23.19 -2.70 2.02
CA GLU A 269 -22.28 -3.52 1.22
C GLU A 269 -20.85 -3.54 1.76
N MET A 270 -20.33 -2.38 2.18
CA MET A 270 -18.98 -2.26 2.75
C MET A 270 -18.87 -2.82 4.18
N THR A 271 -19.98 -3.09 4.87
CA THR A 271 -20.02 -3.63 6.24
C THR A 271 -20.47 -5.09 6.35
N LYS A 272 -20.68 -5.78 5.23
CA LYS A 272 -20.99 -7.22 5.20
C LYS A 272 -19.97 -8.05 6.01
N PRO A 273 -20.41 -9.11 6.73
CA PRO A 273 -19.50 -10.00 7.43
C PRO A 273 -18.60 -10.76 6.44
N ASN A 274 -17.41 -11.14 6.91
CA ASN A 274 -16.43 -11.94 6.16
C ASN A 274 -15.91 -11.32 4.85
N LEU A 275 -16.02 -9.99 4.69
CA LEU A 275 -15.25 -9.27 3.67
C LEU A 275 -13.74 -9.39 3.95
N PRO A 276 -12.89 -9.49 2.91
CA PRO A 276 -11.44 -9.43 3.08
C PRO A 276 -11.00 -8.04 3.54
N GLU A 277 -9.84 -7.96 4.22
CA GLU A 277 -9.24 -6.67 4.57
C GLU A 277 -8.94 -5.84 3.32
N SER A 278 -9.11 -4.52 3.39
CA SER A 278 -8.89 -3.64 2.23
C SER A 278 -7.43 -3.70 1.75
N ILE A 279 -7.21 -3.55 0.43
CA ILE A 279 -5.85 -3.55 -0.14
C ILE A 279 -4.98 -2.45 0.50
N MET A 280 -5.54 -1.26 0.72
CA MET A 280 -4.85 -0.16 1.41
C MET A 280 -4.44 -0.53 2.84
N TRP A 281 -5.25 -1.31 3.57
CA TRP A 281 -4.88 -1.85 4.88
C TRP A 281 -3.75 -2.88 4.79
N GLN A 282 -3.82 -3.81 3.83
CA GLN A 282 -2.75 -4.79 3.59
C GLN A 282 -1.42 -4.11 3.23
N ASP A 283 -1.46 -3.02 2.46
CA ASP A 283 -0.28 -2.21 2.17
C ASP A 283 0.22 -1.42 3.39
N TYR A 284 -0.67 -0.91 4.24
CA TYR A 284 -0.28 -0.28 5.49
C TYR A 284 0.43 -1.27 6.43
N THR A 285 -0.10 -2.47 6.62
CA THR A 285 0.52 -3.49 7.48
C THR A 285 1.84 -4.02 6.89
N ALA A 286 1.89 -4.28 5.58
CA ALA A 286 3.10 -4.68 4.85
C ALA A 286 4.08 -3.52 4.57
N ARG A 287 3.71 -2.27 4.90
CA ARG A 287 4.48 -1.02 4.68
C ARG A 287 4.85 -0.73 3.22
N ARG A 288 4.01 -1.20 2.30
CA ARG A 288 4.10 -0.91 0.86
C ARG A 288 3.46 0.46 0.55
N PRO A 289 3.73 1.07 -0.62
CA PRO A 289 3.07 2.31 -1.00
C PRO A 289 1.55 2.14 -1.16
N MET A 290 0.77 2.96 -0.46
CA MET A 290 -0.69 3.01 -0.56
C MET A 290 -1.17 3.90 -1.72
N GLU A 291 -2.31 3.56 -2.32
CA GLU A 291 -2.97 4.25 -3.46
C GLU A 291 -3.62 5.62 -3.10
N ILE A 292 -2.92 6.46 -2.33
CA ILE A 292 -3.48 7.72 -1.81
C ILE A 292 -3.77 8.74 -2.92
N GLU A 293 -2.90 8.84 -3.92
CA GLU A 293 -3.13 9.77 -5.04
C GLU A 293 -4.33 9.35 -5.91
N THR A 294 -4.66 8.06 -6.00
CA THR A 294 -5.80 7.58 -6.81
C THR A 294 -7.12 7.50 -6.03
N TYR A 295 -7.09 7.15 -4.74
CA TYR A 295 -8.26 7.18 -3.86
C TYR A 295 -8.64 8.58 -3.38
N LEU A 296 -7.69 9.50 -3.19
CA LEU A 296 -7.95 10.82 -2.58
C LEU A 296 -7.45 11.98 -3.46
N GLY A 297 -6.26 11.88 -4.05
CA GLY A 297 -5.71 12.92 -4.94
C GLY A 297 -6.54 13.17 -6.20
N SER A 298 -6.98 12.12 -6.90
CA SER A 298 -7.81 12.20 -8.10
C SER A 298 -9.19 12.83 -7.85
N PRO A 299 -9.97 12.44 -6.81
CA PRO A 299 -11.15 13.20 -6.40
C PRO A 299 -10.88 14.69 -6.13
N ILE A 300 -9.76 15.03 -5.48
CA ILE A 300 -9.37 16.44 -5.21
C ILE A 300 -9.08 17.20 -6.52
N LYS A 301 -8.44 16.57 -7.50
CA LYS A 301 -8.24 17.16 -8.84
C LYS A 301 -9.59 17.38 -9.54
N LEU A 302 -10.43 16.35 -9.65
CA LEU A 302 -11.74 16.41 -10.29
C LEU A 302 -12.67 17.43 -9.61
N ALA A 303 -12.62 17.55 -8.29
CA ALA A 303 -13.43 18.49 -7.53
C ALA A 303 -13.00 19.95 -7.74
N ARG A 304 -11.69 20.21 -7.93
CA ARG A 304 -11.19 21.54 -8.31
C ARG A 304 -11.59 21.91 -9.74
N GLU A 305 -11.53 20.96 -10.67
CA GLU A 305 -12.01 21.12 -12.05
C GLU A 305 -13.54 21.38 -12.09
N SER A 306 -14.29 20.74 -11.20
CA SER A 306 -15.77 20.83 -11.11
C SER A 306 -16.28 21.90 -10.13
N GLN A 307 -15.38 22.62 -9.45
CA GLN A 307 -15.66 23.61 -8.39
C GLN A 307 -16.50 23.09 -7.20
N ILE A 308 -16.41 21.80 -6.87
CA ILE A 308 -17.13 21.15 -5.76
C ILE A 308 -16.28 21.13 -4.48
N PRO A 309 -16.80 21.59 -3.31
CA PRO A 309 -16.07 21.49 -2.05
C PRO A 309 -16.16 20.07 -1.44
N ILE A 310 -15.00 19.45 -1.24
CA ILE A 310 -14.82 18.13 -0.61
C ILE A 310 -13.83 18.16 0.58
N PRO A 311 -14.11 18.96 1.63
CA PRO A 311 -13.15 19.26 2.69
C PRO A 311 -12.74 18.05 3.54
N ARG A 312 -13.56 17.00 3.66
CA ARG A 312 -13.18 15.78 4.41
C ARG A 312 -12.19 14.96 3.61
N ILE A 313 -12.37 14.88 2.29
CA ILE A 313 -11.42 14.20 1.39
C ILE A 313 -10.07 14.94 1.38
N GLU A 314 -10.07 16.27 1.30
CA GLU A 314 -8.84 17.08 1.44
C GLU A 314 -8.16 16.90 2.80
N THR A 315 -8.93 16.76 3.88
CA THR A 315 -8.39 16.49 5.23
C THR A 315 -7.80 15.08 5.34
N LEU A 316 -8.50 14.06 4.83
CA LEU A 316 -8.00 12.68 4.79
C LEU A 316 -6.70 12.60 3.99
N TYR A 317 -6.65 13.23 2.81
CA TYR A 317 -5.47 13.26 1.95
C TYR A 317 -4.23 13.74 2.70
N ALA A 318 -4.32 14.90 3.36
CA ALA A 318 -3.19 15.48 4.09
C ALA A 318 -2.68 14.57 5.23
N ILE A 319 -3.58 13.89 5.95
CA ILE A 319 -3.21 13.00 7.06
C ILE A 319 -2.63 11.69 6.53
N LEU A 320 -3.29 11.03 5.57
CA LEU A 320 -2.83 9.75 5.01
C LEU A 320 -1.53 9.87 4.23
N HIS A 321 -1.34 10.94 3.44
CA HIS A 321 -0.10 11.12 2.66
C HIS A 321 1.12 11.21 3.60
N ASN A 322 1.03 11.95 4.71
CA ASN A 322 2.06 11.97 5.74
C ASN A 322 2.22 10.59 6.44
N LEU A 323 1.12 9.91 6.76
CA LEU A 323 1.14 8.59 7.40
C LEU A 323 1.81 7.53 6.50
N ASN A 324 1.61 7.57 5.18
CA ASN A 324 2.25 6.70 4.18
C ASN A 324 3.78 6.86 4.21
N ILE A 325 4.27 8.10 4.16
CA ILE A 325 5.70 8.43 4.25
C ILE A 325 6.29 7.90 5.57
N VAL A 326 5.66 8.22 6.70
CA VAL A 326 6.11 7.79 8.03
C VAL A 326 6.06 6.26 8.19
N ASN A 327 5.09 5.58 7.58
CA ASN A 327 4.96 4.13 7.69
C ASN A 327 6.01 3.39 6.86
N ARG A 328 6.26 3.84 5.62
CA ARG A 328 7.33 3.33 4.74
C ARG A 328 8.72 3.52 5.35
N SER A 329 8.94 4.55 6.18
CA SER A 329 10.23 4.81 6.83
C SER A 329 10.48 4.03 8.15
N ARG A 330 9.60 3.10 8.55
CA ARG A 330 9.77 2.29 9.78
C ARG A 330 10.62 1.03 9.48
N PRO A 331 11.68 0.72 10.25
CA PRO A 331 12.48 -0.52 10.10
C PRO A 331 11.61 -1.78 10.21
N LYS A 332 11.74 -2.75 9.28
CA LYS A 332 10.80 -3.87 9.19
C LYS A 332 10.82 -4.73 10.46
N PRO A 333 9.70 -5.34 10.88
CA PRO A 333 9.70 -6.25 12.04
C PRO A 333 10.63 -7.43 11.76
N GLY A 334 11.73 -7.53 12.52
CA GLY A 334 12.78 -8.55 12.33
C GLY A 334 14.11 -8.00 11.79
N GLU A 335 14.13 -6.81 11.17
CA GLU A 335 15.36 -6.08 10.92
C GLU A 335 15.89 -5.52 12.24
N GLY A 336 16.92 -6.15 12.79
CA GLY A 336 17.67 -5.61 13.92
C GLY A 336 18.30 -4.25 13.59
N PRO A 337 18.58 -3.39 14.57
CA PRO A 337 19.21 -2.10 14.32
C PRO A 337 20.56 -2.29 13.59
N PRO A 338 20.91 -1.39 12.64
CA PRO A 338 22.10 -1.56 11.82
C PRO A 338 23.36 -1.62 12.70
N PRO A 339 24.34 -2.51 12.43
CA PRO A 339 25.42 -2.84 13.38
C PRO A 339 26.32 -1.70 13.88
N ASN A 340 26.22 -0.50 13.30
CA ASN A 340 27.10 0.64 13.57
C ASN A 340 26.44 1.83 14.29
N MET A 341 25.20 1.71 14.78
CA MET A 341 24.66 2.67 15.76
C MET A 341 24.90 2.19 17.19
N MET A 342 26.14 2.35 17.66
CA MET A 342 26.42 2.36 19.11
C MET A 342 25.62 3.50 19.76
N PRO A 343 24.98 3.29 20.93
CA PRO A 343 24.43 4.39 21.71
C PRO A 343 25.54 5.40 22.07
N PRO A 344 25.22 6.70 22.24
CA PRO A 344 26.12 7.63 22.90
C PRO A 344 26.45 7.08 24.29
N GLY A 345 27.71 6.69 24.50
CA GLY A 345 28.10 5.94 25.68
C GLY A 345 27.77 6.69 26.97
N SER A 346 27.04 6.03 27.88
CA SER A 346 26.77 6.53 29.22
C SER A 346 28.08 7.03 29.87
N PRO A 347 28.12 8.24 30.45
CA PRO A 347 29.35 8.79 31.00
C PRO A 347 30.00 7.84 32.01
N ILE A 348 31.20 7.34 31.68
CA ILE A 348 31.97 6.47 32.56
C ILE A 348 32.29 7.27 33.83
N SER A 349 31.77 6.82 34.97
CA SER A 349 32.07 7.40 36.27
C SER A 349 33.55 7.21 36.58
N SER A 350 34.28 8.31 36.76
CA SER A 350 35.69 8.28 37.13
C SER A 350 35.86 7.63 38.51
N PRO A 351 36.86 6.76 38.71
CA PRO A 351 37.05 6.08 39.98
C PRO A 351 37.44 7.08 41.07
N GLN A 352 36.71 7.07 42.18
CA GLN A 352 36.98 7.94 43.32
C GLN A 352 38.37 7.67 43.91
N SER A 353 39.11 8.74 44.18
CA SER A 353 40.42 8.68 44.84
C SER A 353 40.26 8.15 46.28
N ARG A 354 40.92 7.02 46.59
CA ARG A 354 40.99 6.51 47.96
C ARG A 354 41.71 7.51 48.87
N SER A 355 41.05 7.95 49.94
CA SER A 355 41.69 8.69 51.03
C SER A 355 42.56 7.77 51.88
N VAL A 356 43.67 8.30 52.39
CA VAL A 356 44.57 7.60 53.32
C VAL A 356 44.14 7.89 54.76
N SER A 357 44.20 6.89 55.63
CA SER A 357 43.87 6.98 57.05
C SER A 357 45.09 7.25 57.93
N GLN A 358 44.98 8.16 58.90
CA GLN A 358 45.17 7.82 60.33
C GLN A 358 44.91 9.00 61.30
N ALA A 359 44.35 8.63 62.46
CA ALA A 359 44.53 9.15 63.83
C ALA A 359 44.74 10.67 64.12
N GLY A 360 43.95 11.18 65.08
CA GLY A 360 44.57 11.46 66.40
C GLY A 360 44.44 12.86 67.03
N HIS A 361 43.34 13.08 67.75
CA HIS A 361 43.22 13.90 68.99
C HIS A 361 43.36 15.45 69.03
N ARG A 362 42.34 16.03 69.69
CA ARG A 362 42.30 17.23 70.56
C ARG A 362 42.36 18.65 69.93
N PRO A 363 41.42 19.55 70.29
CA PRO A 363 41.51 20.98 70.03
C PRO A 363 42.15 21.75 71.20
N MET A 364 42.64 22.96 70.93
CA MET A 364 42.90 24.02 71.91
C MET A 364 42.54 25.40 71.33
N MET A 365 42.27 26.37 72.21
CA MET A 365 41.72 27.69 71.92
C MET A 365 42.78 28.80 71.90
N GLY A 366 42.51 29.87 71.14
CA GLY A 366 43.02 31.23 71.37
C GLY A 366 44.28 31.65 70.57
N GLY A 367 44.32 32.91 70.11
CA GLY A 367 45.51 33.47 69.44
C GLY A 367 45.29 34.60 68.42
N MET A 368 44.72 35.73 68.85
CA MET A 368 44.88 37.05 68.18
C MET A 368 46.22 37.70 68.62
N PRO A 369 46.73 38.79 68.00
CA PRO A 369 46.56 39.34 66.64
C PRO A 369 47.89 39.89 66.02
N ASN A 370 47.77 40.71 64.95
CA ASN A 370 48.69 41.79 64.51
C ASN A 370 50.10 41.48 63.94
N GLY A 371 50.56 42.35 63.01
CA GLY A 371 51.98 42.48 62.63
C GLY A 371 52.25 43.13 61.27
N ASN A 372 52.38 44.46 61.22
CA ASN A 372 52.66 45.30 60.02
C ASN A 372 53.73 44.76 59.04
N GLY A 373 53.51 44.97 57.73
CA GLY A 373 54.54 44.85 56.68
C GLY A 373 54.14 45.43 55.33
N MET A 374 54.53 46.69 55.05
CA MET A 374 54.38 47.33 53.72
C MET A 374 55.61 47.02 52.81
N PRO A 375 55.52 47.22 51.48
CA PRO A 375 56.33 46.49 50.47
C PRO A 375 57.64 47.22 50.10
N PRO A 376 58.40 46.76 49.06
CA PRO A 376 58.17 47.34 47.72
C PRO A 376 58.58 46.49 46.47
N ARG A 377 58.28 47.05 45.29
CA ARG A 377 59.00 46.99 43.98
C ARG A 377 58.89 45.78 43.00
N GLN A 378 58.25 46.11 41.87
CA GLN A 378 58.51 45.80 40.44
C GLN A 378 59.98 45.48 40.03
N PRO A 379 60.26 44.82 38.86
CA PRO A 379 59.87 45.32 37.52
C PRO A 379 59.55 44.33 36.35
N ARG A 380 59.10 44.93 35.23
CA ARG A 380 59.03 44.42 33.82
C ARG A 380 60.46 44.46 33.15
N PRO A 381 60.75 44.10 31.84
CA PRO A 381 59.85 44.02 30.65
C PRO A 381 60.19 43.04 29.45
N ARG A 382 59.28 43.04 28.44
CA ARG A 382 59.49 43.10 26.95
C ARG A 382 60.10 41.96 26.05
N ASN A 383 59.25 41.50 25.10
CA ASN A 383 59.31 41.63 23.60
C ASN A 383 60.20 40.77 22.65
N SER A 384 59.53 40.10 21.67
CA SER A 384 59.83 40.01 20.19
C SER A 384 61.16 39.35 19.68
N SER A 385 61.34 38.83 18.45
CA SER A 385 60.76 39.14 17.10
C SER A 385 61.13 38.15 15.95
N ASN A 386 60.32 38.12 14.87
CA ASN A 386 60.63 38.12 13.40
C ASN A 386 61.33 37.01 12.53
N PHE A 387 60.61 36.60 11.45
CA PHE A 387 60.96 36.51 9.99
C PHE A 387 61.65 35.28 9.30
N GLY A 388 61.44 35.17 7.97
CA GLY A 388 61.90 34.11 7.00
C GLY A 388 63.17 34.46 6.17
N PRO A 389 63.38 34.07 4.87
CA PRO A 389 62.40 34.00 3.74
C PRO A 389 62.66 32.90 2.64
N SER A 390 62.49 33.20 1.32
CA SER A 390 62.13 32.31 0.18
C SER A 390 63.23 31.98 -0.90
N GLY A 391 62.91 31.13 -1.91
CA GLY A 391 63.71 30.89 -3.14
C GLY A 391 62.98 30.15 -4.31
N MET A 392 63.48 30.22 -5.57
CA MET A 392 62.82 29.75 -6.83
C MET A 392 63.74 28.92 -7.77
N ARG A 393 63.17 28.11 -8.72
CA ARG A 393 63.60 27.98 -10.15
C ARG A 393 62.67 27.13 -11.09
N ARG A 394 62.97 27.12 -12.40
CA ARG A 394 62.23 26.60 -13.62
C ARG A 394 63.26 26.38 -14.78
N PRO A 395 62.94 25.98 -16.06
CA PRO A 395 61.74 25.42 -16.71
C PRO A 395 62.01 23.95 -17.17
N PRO A 396 62.02 23.43 -18.46
CA PRO A 396 61.76 23.91 -19.84
C PRO A 396 60.61 23.15 -20.61
N GLN A 397 60.60 23.14 -21.96
CA GLN A 397 59.68 22.41 -22.88
C GLN A 397 60.30 22.18 -24.29
N MET A 398 59.74 21.29 -25.13
CA MET A 398 59.61 21.35 -26.63
C MET A 398 58.99 20.02 -27.18
N ASN A 399 58.43 19.85 -28.39
CA ASN A 399 57.54 20.66 -29.28
C ASN A 399 57.09 19.78 -30.49
N GLY A 400 55.92 20.00 -31.14
CA GLY A 400 55.59 19.38 -32.44
C GLY A 400 54.08 19.20 -32.82
N GLY A 401 53.74 19.43 -34.09
CA GLY A 401 52.42 19.30 -34.76
C GLY A 401 52.55 19.77 -36.23
N PRO A 402 51.51 20.23 -36.98
CA PRO A 402 50.03 20.17 -36.85
C PRO A 402 49.43 19.42 -38.10
N PRO A 403 48.55 19.94 -39.00
CA PRO A 403 47.29 20.72 -38.93
C PRO A 403 46.08 20.14 -39.74
N ASN A 404 44.82 20.52 -39.40
CA ASN A 404 43.66 20.66 -40.32
C ASN A 404 42.42 21.23 -39.57
N GLY A 405 41.26 21.60 -40.17
CA GLY A 405 40.89 21.56 -41.60
C GLY A 405 39.58 22.23 -42.08
N TYR A 406 38.87 23.02 -41.25
CA TYR A 406 37.68 23.87 -41.61
C TYR A 406 36.36 23.17 -42.06
N PRO A 407 35.19 23.86 -42.16
CA PRO A 407 34.74 25.13 -41.53
C PRO A 407 33.36 25.04 -40.79
N ARG A 408 32.90 26.16 -40.21
CA ARG A 408 31.55 26.38 -39.62
C ARG A 408 30.72 27.40 -40.44
N PRO A 409 29.37 27.34 -40.42
CA PRO A 409 28.49 28.46 -40.81
C PRO A 409 28.31 29.56 -39.73
N PRO A 410 27.73 30.74 -40.07
CA PRO A 410 27.62 31.93 -39.21
C PRO A 410 26.34 31.99 -38.32
N PRO A 411 26.25 32.95 -37.36
CA PRO A 411 25.19 32.98 -36.34
C PRO A 411 23.93 33.80 -36.71
N SER A 412 22.83 33.53 -36.00
CA SER A 412 21.63 34.38 -35.91
C SER A 412 21.44 34.87 -34.46
N VAL A 413 20.72 35.98 -34.27
CA VAL A 413 20.71 36.76 -33.01
C VAL A 413 19.30 36.91 -32.43
N ASN A 414 19.03 36.15 -31.35
CA ASN A 414 18.15 36.49 -30.21
C ASN A 414 18.19 35.29 -29.23
N GLY A 415 17.99 35.43 -27.92
CA GLY A 415 17.61 36.64 -27.17
C GLY A 415 16.61 36.30 -26.06
N GLY A 416 16.98 35.46 -25.10
CA GLY A 416 16.06 34.99 -24.06
C GLY A 416 16.76 34.24 -22.94
N SER A 417 16.97 34.90 -21.79
CA SER A 417 17.74 34.37 -20.66
C SER A 417 16.89 33.53 -19.70
N ARG A 418 17.29 32.29 -19.42
CA ARG A 418 16.95 31.53 -18.20
C ARG A 418 18.10 30.57 -17.85
N ALA A 419 18.44 30.48 -16.56
CA ALA A 419 19.60 29.72 -16.10
C ALA A 419 19.26 28.24 -15.85
N PRO A 420 20.13 27.29 -16.25
CA PRO A 420 19.95 25.88 -15.94
C PRO A 420 20.38 25.55 -14.50
N SER A 421 19.43 25.13 -13.67
CA SER A 421 19.75 24.45 -12.41
C SER A 421 20.30 23.04 -12.70
N ARG A 422 21.36 22.64 -12.00
CA ARG A 422 22.01 21.34 -12.19
C ARG A 422 21.15 20.24 -11.57
N ARG A 423 20.49 19.43 -12.39
CA ARG A 423 20.08 18.06 -12.01
C ARG A 423 21.18 17.11 -12.49
N GLY A 424 21.75 16.31 -11.59
CA GLY A 424 22.78 15.33 -11.97
C GLY A 424 22.19 14.20 -12.78
N SER A 425 22.96 13.63 -13.73
CA SER A 425 22.69 12.25 -14.15
C SER A 425 23.12 11.32 -13.03
N MET A 426 22.39 10.22 -12.89
CA MET A 426 22.82 9.08 -12.09
C MET A 426 22.31 7.84 -12.82
N ASP A 427 23.06 7.46 -13.85
CA ASP A 427 22.90 6.20 -14.56
C ASP A 427 23.25 5.06 -13.59
N GLY A 428 22.27 4.26 -13.18
CA GLY A 428 22.41 3.21 -12.18
C GLY A 428 21.27 2.19 -12.25
N ASN A 429 21.58 0.89 -12.16
CA ASN A 429 20.64 -0.22 -12.32
C ASN A 429 19.88 -0.56 -11.02
N ASP A 430 19.14 0.38 -10.44
CA ASP A 430 18.34 0.15 -9.21
C ASP A 430 16.96 -0.50 -9.51
N LEU A 431 16.94 -1.51 -10.39
CA LEU A 431 15.71 -2.21 -10.80
C LEU A 431 15.11 -3.14 -9.72
N GLU A 432 15.80 -3.28 -8.57
CA GLU A 432 15.29 -4.01 -7.39
C GLU A 432 14.23 -3.20 -6.60
N GLU A 433 14.17 -1.88 -6.74
CA GLU A 433 13.18 -1.03 -6.02
C GLU A 433 11.72 -1.35 -6.42
N PHE A 434 11.52 -1.99 -7.58
CA PHE A 434 10.22 -2.27 -8.17
C PHE A 434 9.55 -3.58 -7.74
N SER A 435 9.97 -4.21 -6.63
CA SER A 435 9.27 -5.40 -6.07
C SER A 435 7.81 -5.07 -5.71
N HIS A 436 7.58 -3.92 -5.08
CA HIS A 436 6.28 -3.43 -4.61
C HIS A 436 5.22 -3.14 -5.70
N LEU A 437 5.50 -3.40 -6.98
CA LEU A 437 4.53 -3.28 -8.08
C LEU A 437 3.49 -4.40 -8.12
N VAL A 438 3.70 -5.50 -7.40
CA VAL A 438 2.76 -6.64 -7.32
C VAL A 438 2.17 -6.75 -5.91
N LEU A 439 0.87 -7.00 -5.84
CA LEU A 439 0.07 -6.98 -4.60
C LEU A 439 0.42 -8.08 -3.58
N TYR A 440 1.17 -9.12 -3.97
CA TYR A 440 1.13 -10.43 -3.31
C TYR A 440 2.46 -11.20 -3.30
N ASP A 441 3.60 -10.52 -3.13
CA ASP A 441 4.89 -11.22 -2.87
C ASP A 441 4.84 -12.04 -1.57
N ASP A 442 4.12 -11.56 -0.54
CA ASP A 442 3.97 -12.18 0.78
C ASP A 442 2.55 -12.76 1.03
N ILE A 443 2.09 -13.70 0.20
CA ILE A 443 1.00 -14.61 0.63
C ILE A 443 1.66 -15.78 1.39
N PRO A 444 1.34 -16.02 2.67
CA PRO A 444 1.84 -17.19 3.38
C PRO A 444 1.35 -18.48 2.71
N GLU A 445 2.27 -19.40 2.40
CA GLU A 445 1.92 -20.71 1.84
C GLU A 445 1.09 -21.51 2.87
N GLY A 446 -0.22 -21.56 2.65
CA GLY A 446 -1.11 -22.45 3.40
C GLY A 446 -0.77 -23.90 3.08
N GLN A 447 -0.44 -24.70 4.09
CA GLN A 447 -0.19 -26.14 3.92
C GLN A 447 -1.40 -26.82 3.27
N GLU A 448 -1.16 -27.65 2.25
CA GLU A 448 -2.25 -28.39 1.61
C GLU A 448 -2.95 -29.32 2.61
N PRO A 449 -4.30 -29.38 2.59
CA PRO A 449 -5.06 -30.25 3.48
C PRO A 449 -4.92 -31.72 3.03
N SER A 450 -3.90 -32.40 3.55
CA SER A 450 -3.84 -33.86 3.48
C SER A 450 -5.06 -34.46 4.19
N LEU A 451 -5.73 -35.41 3.55
CA LEU A 451 -7.01 -35.94 4.00
C LEU A 451 -6.87 -36.82 5.26
N GLY A 452 -7.18 -36.27 6.44
CA GLY A 452 -7.50 -37.08 7.62
C GLY A 452 -7.35 -36.44 9.01
N GLY A 453 -8.46 -36.32 9.73
CA GLY A 453 -8.54 -36.49 11.19
C GLY A 453 -7.98 -35.41 12.14
N ASP A 454 -6.73 -34.97 11.97
CA ASP A 454 -5.97 -34.34 13.06
C ASP A 454 -6.29 -32.84 13.32
N SER A 455 -6.95 -32.15 12.38
CA SER A 455 -7.23 -30.71 12.48
C SER A 455 -8.02 -30.33 13.73
N ASP A 456 -9.03 -31.11 14.07
CA ASP A 456 -9.93 -30.84 15.19
C ASP A 456 -9.25 -31.08 16.53
N ILE A 457 -8.30 -32.02 16.59
CA ILE A 457 -7.51 -32.30 17.79
C ILE A 457 -6.55 -31.12 18.04
N ALA A 458 -5.83 -30.68 17.01
CA ALA A 458 -4.89 -29.54 17.11
C ALA A 458 -5.61 -28.22 17.47
N LEU A 459 -6.79 -27.95 16.91
CA LEU A 459 -7.61 -26.79 17.27
C LEU A 459 -8.07 -26.85 18.73
N ARG A 460 -8.57 -28.01 19.17
CA ARG A 460 -9.08 -28.22 20.54
C ARG A 460 -7.99 -28.16 21.60
N GLU A 461 -6.79 -28.68 21.31
CA GLU A 461 -5.63 -28.56 22.18
C GLU A 461 -5.18 -27.09 22.31
N ARG A 462 -5.17 -26.34 21.21
CA ARG A 462 -4.83 -24.91 21.19
C ARG A 462 -5.82 -24.07 22.00
N GLU A 463 -7.12 -24.37 21.92
CA GLU A 463 -8.15 -23.75 22.76
C GLU A 463 -7.91 -24.05 24.25
N LEU A 464 -7.58 -25.30 24.58
CA LEU A 464 -7.31 -25.74 25.95
C LEU A 464 -6.06 -25.06 26.54
N GLN A 465 -4.99 -24.90 25.75
CA GLN A 465 -3.79 -24.14 26.14
C GLN A 465 -4.09 -22.65 26.36
N LEU A 466 -4.89 -22.02 25.51
CA LEU A 466 -5.32 -20.62 25.70
C LEU A 466 -6.11 -20.45 27.01
N ARG A 467 -7.05 -21.36 27.28
CA ARG A 467 -7.88 -21.35 28.50
C ARG A 467 -7.06 -21.60 29.77
N GLN A 468 -6.06 -22.48 29.73
CA GLN A 468 -5.10 -22.66 30.82
C GLN A 468 -4.25 -21.39 31.05
N ARG A 469 -3.80 -20.73 29.98
CA ARG A 469 -3.01 -19.49 30.06
C ARG A 469 -3.80 -18.32 30.64
N GLU A 470 -5.09 -18.21 30.30
CA GLU A 470 -6.01 -17.24 30.91
C GLU A 470 -6.21 -17.50 32.41
N LEU A 471 -6.43 -18.76 32.79
CA LEU A 471 -6.54 -19.18 34.20
C LEU A 471 -5.27 -18.85 35.00
N ALA A 472 -4.08 -19.11 34.44
CA ALA A 472 -2.80 -18.80 35.06
C ALA A 472 -2.60 -17.28 35.25
N LEU A 473 -2.95 -16.46 34.25
CA LEU A 473 -2.93 -15.00 34.36
C LEU A 473 -3.90 -14.50 35.45
N ARG A 474 -5.12 -15.06 35.51
CA ARG A 474 -6.13 -14.71 36.51
C ARG A 474 -5.69 -15.12 37.93
N GLU A 475 -5.01 -16.25 38.08
CA GLU A 475 -4.41 -16.64 39.37
C GLU A 475 -3.24 -15.71 39.74
N GLN A 476 -2.42 -15.30 38.77
CA GLN A 476 -1.32 -14.35 38.99
C GLN A 476 -1.85 -12.97 39.42
N GLU A 477 -2.93 -12.46 38.81
CA GLU A 477 -3.60 -11.23 39.25
C GLU A 477 -4.15 -11.37 40.69
N MET A 478 -4.79 -12.50 41.01
CA MET A 478 -5.28 -12.80 42.36
C MET A 478 -4.16 -12.87 43.40
N ARG A 479 -2.99 -13.42 43.04
CA ARG A 479 -1.79 -13.43 43.89
C ARG A 479 -1.20 -12.03 44.06
N ILE A 480 -1.25 -11.16 43.04
CA ILE A 480 -0.81 -9.76 43.14
C ILE A 480 -1.76 -8.94 44.02
N ARG A 481 -3.08 -9.18 43.96
CA ARG A 481 -4.06 -8.56 44.86
C ARG A 481 -3.93 -9.02 46.31
N ARG A 482 -3.45 -10.24 46.57
CA ARG A 482 -3.15 -10.75 47.92
C ARG A 482 -1.68 -10.50 48.30
N GLY A 483 -1.41 -9.27 48.73
CA GLY A 483 -0.10 -8.86 49.27
C GLY A 483 0.43 -9.76 50.41
N PRO A 484 1.75 -9.76 50.65
CA PRO A 484 2.40 -10.76 51.49
C PRO A 484 1.93 -10.73 52.96
N PRO A 485 1.82 -11.90 53.63
CA PRO A 485 1.27 -11.99 54.98
C PRO A 485 2.22 -11.40 56.03
N GLY A 486 1.72 -10.41 56.79
CA GLY A 486 2.42 -9.89 57.98
C GLY A 486 2.47 -10.90 59.14
N PRO A 487 3.42 -10.74 60.08
CA PRO A 487 3.62 -11.69 61.18
C PRO A 487 2.44 -11.71 62.17
N ARG A 488 1.99 -12.91 62.53
CA ARG A 488 0.90 -13.14 63.50
C ARG A 488 1.24 -12.59 64.88
N ARG A 489 0.34 -11.78 65.46
CA ARG A 489 0.25 -11.58 66.92
C ARG A 489 -0.58 -12.70 67.55
N GLY A 490 -0.28 -13.00 68.83
CA GLY A 490 -0.94 -14.07 69.59
C GLY A 490 -2.36 -13.73 70.07
N PRO A 491 -3.11 -14.73 70.59
CA PRO A 491 -4.53 -14.60 70.92
C PRO A 491 -4.81 -14.02 72.31
N HIS A 492 -5.98 -13.40 72.46
CA HIS A 492 -6.64 -13.16 73.75
C HIS A 492 -8.09 -13.71 73.70
N PRO A 493 -8.69 -14.13 74.83
CA PRO A 493 -9.85 -15.02 74.82
C PRO A 493 -11.23 -14.35 74.95
N MET A 494 -12.22 -14.99 74.29
CA MET A 494 -13.63 -15.18 74.66
C MET A 494 -14.33 -14.22 75.64
N ARG A 495 -15.48 -13.67 75.22
CA ARG A 495 -16.67 -13.58 76.08
C ARG A 495 -17.98 -13.47 75.27
N ASN A 496 -19.01 -14.22 75.69
CA ASN A 496 -20.48 -14.03 75.63
C ASN A 496 -21.18 -13.33 74.43
N SER A 497 -22.46 -13.57 74.14
CA SER A 497 -23.41 -14.70 74.34
C SER A 497 -24.80 -14.32 73.81
N GLN A 498 -25.65 -15.30 73.50
CA GLN A 498 -27.12 -15.25 73.39
C GLN A 498 -27.79 -14.63 72.14
N GLN A 499 -28.76 -15.43 71.63
CA GLN A 499 -30.12 -15.07 71.17
C GLN A 499 -30.36 -14.48 69.76
N VAL A 500 -31.44 -14.88 69.02
CA VAL A 500 -32.27 -16.12 69.03
C VAL A 500 -33.22 -16.14 67.82
N PHE A 501 -33.45 -17.33 67.20
CA PHE A 501 -34.60 -17.72 66.34
C PHE A 501 -34.77 -16.97 64.99
N ASP A 502 -35.50 -17.44 63.96
CA ASP A 502 -36.33 -18.66 63.76
C ASP A 502 -36.05 -19.27 62.35
N ASP A 503 -36.13 -20.60 62.24
CA ASP A 503 -37.07 -21.45 61.46
C ASP A 503 -37.76 -20.83 60.20
N ASP A 504 -38.05 -21.53 59.09
CA ASP A 504 -37.90 -22.96 58.71
C ASP A 504 -37.96 -23.15 57.16
N ASP A 505 -37.74 -24.40 56.71
CA ASP A 505 -38.18 -25.16 55.50
C ASP A 505 -39.03 -24.47 54.39
N ASP A 506 -39.00 -24.85 53.09
CA ASP A 506 -39.14 -26.20 52.49
C ASP A 506 -38.42 -26.35 51.12
N ASP A 507 -38.03 -27.58 50.75
CA ASP A 507 -37.81 -28.04 49.36
C ASP A 507 -39.19 -28.33 48.67
N ASP A 508 -39.35 -28.37 47.34
CA ASP A 508 -39.16 -29.58 46.52
C ASP A 508 -39.42 -29.27 45.01
N ASP A 509 -38.73 -30.01 44.13
CA ASP A 509 -39.21 -30.79 42.95
C ASP A 509 -40.53 -30.41 42.18
N PHE A 510 -40.72 -30.60 40.85
CA PHE A 510 -40.05 -31.46 39.85
C PHE A 510 -40.54 -31.20 38.38
N PHE A 511 -39.60 -31.07 37.41
CA PHE A 511 -39.68 -31.52 35.97
C PHE A 511 -40.56 -30.80 34.89
N ASP A 512 -40.25 -31.10 33.60
CA ASP A 512 -40.82 -30.59 32.33
C ASP A 512 -40.98 -31.75 31.31
N PRO A 513 -42.05 -31.82 30.48
CA PRO A 513 -41.80 -32.00 29.05
C PRO A 513 -42.83 -31.43 28.04
N ILE A 514 -42.33 -30.62 27.08
CA ILE A 514 -42.47 -30.78 25.61
C ILE A 514 -43.90 -30.87 24.96
N ALA A 515 -44.38 -29.72 24.45
CA ALA A 515 -44.93 -29.47 23.07
C ALA A 515 -46.15 -30.29 22.49
N PRO A 516 -46.69 -29.97 21.28
CA PRO A 516 -47.18 -28.67 20.75
C PRO A 516 -48.60 -28.78 20.10
N THR A 517 -49.01 -27.75 19.32
CA THR A 517 -50.24 -27.61 18.48
C THR A 517 -51.52 -27.18 19.24
N GLY A 518 -52.46 -26.45 18.64
CA GLY A 518 -52.52 -25.89 17.27
C GLY A 518 -53.64 -24.83 17.08
N ALA A 519 -53.71 -24.24 15.89
CA ALA A 519 -54.76 -23.28 15.49
C ALA A 519 -56.05 -24.00 15.04
N PRO A 520 -57.18 -23.29 14.82
CA PRO A 520 -57.35 -22.49 13.61
C PRO A 520 -57.42 -20.96 13.83
#